data_AF-A0A524QN55-F1
#
_entry.id   AF-A0A524QN55-F1
#
_cell.length_a   1.000
_cell.length_b   1.000
_cell.length_c   1.000
_cell.angle_alpha   90.00
_cell.angle_beta   90.00
_cell.angle_gamma   90.00
#
_symmetry.space_group_name_H-M   'P 1'
#
loop_
_entity.id
_entity.type
_entity.pdbx_description
1 polymer ?
#
loop_
_entity_poly.entity_id
_entity_poly.type
_entity_poly.pdbx_seq_one_letter_code
_entity_poly.pdbx_strand_id
1 'polypeptide(L)'
;MIGRIEREVEDFWRSVKADTPPDPHFDLDADAIAMLYRGKGMDMVDLRGEDRAAQLARVYLDGLEDEKAGREQKKAALAELKTMLGDARGAFMDDGYTIKASHIKPQIQERDAHWRFAIRKSKGPII
;
A
#
# COMPACT_ATOMS: atom_id res chain seq x y z
N MET A 1 23.92 -28.88 -16.57
CA MET A 1 23.47 -27.55 -16.09
C MET A 1 23.09 -26.65 -17.26
N ILE A 2 23.92 -26.54 -18.31
CA ILE A 2 23.62 -25.75 -19.53
C ILE A 2 22.35 -26.23 -20.26
N GLY A 3 22.19 -27.53 -20.52
CA GLY A 3 21.02 -28.07 -21.26
C GLY A 3 19.66 -28.06 -20.55
N ARG A 4 19.58 -27.54 -19.31
CA ARG A 4 18.29 -27.21 -18.65
C ARG A 4 17.87 -25.80 -19.00
N ILE A 5 18.81 -24.85 -18.90
CA ILE A 5 18.59 -23.44 -19.23
C ILE A 5 18.24 -23.30 -20.72
N GLU A 6 18.92 -24.02 -21.61
CA GLU A 6 18.61 -24.00 -23.05
C GLU A 6 17.16 -24.42 -23.36
N ARG A 7 16.63 -25.41 -22.61
CA ARG A 7 15.24 -25.85 -22.73
C ARG A 7 14.25 -24.82 -22.20
N GLU A 8 14.52 -24.27 -21.01
CA GLU A 8 13.67 -23.22 -20.42
C GLU A 8 13.62 -21.96 -21.33
N VAL A 9 14.72 -21.61 -21.98
CA VAL A 9 14.79 -20.51 -22.96
C VAL A 9 14.00 -20.83 -24.22
N GLU A 10 14.10 -22.05 -24.74
CA GLU A 10 13.32 -22.48 -25.92
C GLU A 10 11.82 -22.46 -25.64
N ASP A 11 11.40 -22.96 -24.48
CA ASP A 11 10.00 -22.97 -24.04
C ASP A 11 9.45 -21.56 -23.85
N PHE A 12 10.24 -20.64 -23.28
CA PHE A 12 9.89 -19.22 -23.19
C PHE A 12 9.65 -18.60 -24.58
N TRP A 13 10.57 -18.77 -25.53
CA TRP A 13 10.39 -18.20 -26.87
C TRP A 13 9.23 -18.85 -27.64
N ARG A 14 8.91 -20.11 -27.33
CA ARG A 14 7.73 -20.79 -27.88
C ARG A 14 6.44 -20.17 -27.33
N SER A 15 6.38 -19.87 -26.04
CA SER A 15 5.19 -19.25 -25.41
C SER A 15 4.96 -17.83 -25.94
N VAL A 16 6.02 -17.05 -26.14
CA VAL A 16 5.96 -15.72 -26.77
C VAL A 16 5.41 -15.80 -28.19
N LYS A 17 5.88 -16.75 -29.01
CA LYS A 17 5.35 -16.95 -30.38
C LYS A 17 3.89 -17.42 -30.39
N ALA A 18 3.48 -18.15 -29.37
CA ALA A 18 2.13 -18.68 -29.22
C ALA A 18 1.16 -17.70 -28.54
N ASP A 19 1.62 -16.48 -28.20
CA ASP A 19 0.87 -15.48 -27.43
C ASP A 19 0.25 -16.06 -26.15
N THR A 20 0.94 -17.04 -25.55
CA THR A 20 0.51 -17.73 -24.34
C THR A 20 1.41 -17.28 -23.20
N PRO A 21 1.02 -16.23 -22.44
CA PRO A 21 1.80 -15.79 -21.30
C PRO A 21 1.90 -16.90 -20.25
N PRO A 22 3.04 -17.00 -19.53
CA PRO A 22 3.17 -17.92 -18.42
C PRO A 22 2.17 -17.57 -17.31
N ASP A 23 1.76 -18.58 -16.53
CA ASP A 23 0.88 -18.36 -15.39
C ASP A 23 1.55 -17.43 -14.35
N PRO A 24 0.84 -16.41 -13.84
CA PRO A 24 1.41 -15.46 -12.90
C PRO A 24 1.69 -16.10 -11.53
N HIS A 25 2.80 -15.71 -10.92
CA HIS A 25 3.13 -16.03 -9.54
C HIS A 25 2.56 -14.93 -8.63
N PHE A 26 1.32 -15.09 -8.19
CA PHE A 26 0.55 -14.03 -7.49
C PHE A 26 1.19 -13.50 -6.18
N ASP A 27 2.13 -14.22 -5.58
CA ASP A 27 2.90 -13.81 -4.41
C ASP A 27 4.09 -12.90 -4.74
N LEU A 28 4.78 -13.16 -5.86
CA LEU A 28 5.94 -12.40 -6.31
C LEU A 28 5.55 -11.26 -7.27
N ASP A 29 4.52 -11.49 -8.08
CA ASP A 29 4.12 -10.61 -9.17
C ASP A 29 3.03 -9.60 -8.76
N ALA A 30 2.68 -9.52 -7.47
CA ALA A 30 1.56 -8.70 -6.99
C ALA A 30 1.64 -7.23 -7.46
N ASP A 31 2.81 -6.61 -7.36
CA ASP A 31 3.04 -5.23 -7.81
C ASP A 31 2.93 -5.09 -9.34
N ALA A 32 3.46 -6.05 -10.09
CA ALA A 32 3.40 -6.06 -11.55
C ALA A 32 1.95 -6.22 -12.04
N ILE A 33 1.18 -7.13 -11.42
CA ILE A 33 -0.25 -7.33 -11.67
C ILE A 33 -1.04 -6.04 -11.34
N ALA A 34 -0.74 -5.40 -10.21
CA ALA A 34 -1.38 -4.14 -9.83
C ALA A 34 -1.10 -3.02 -10.85
N MET A 35 0.10 -2.97 -11.43
CA MET A 35 0.45 -2.03 -12.49
C MET A 35 -0.26 -2.35 -13.81
N LEU A 36 -0.35 -3.64 -14.16
CA LEU A 36 -1.02 -4.11 -15.39
C LEU A 36 -2.50 -3.73 -15.39
N TYR A 37 -3.17 -3.89 -14.25
CA TYR A 37 -4.60 -3.61 -14.10
C TYR A 37 -4.89 -2.22 -13.49
N ARG A 38 -3.97 -1.26 -13.59
CA ARG A 38 -4.10 0.11 -13.06
C ARG A 38 -5.12 1.01 -13.82
N GLY A 39 -6.08 0.40 -14.52
CA GLY A 39 -7.05 1.10 -15.35
C GLY A 39 -8.17 1.80 -14.56
N LYS A 40 -8.86 2.75 -15.21
CA LYS A 40 -10.07 3.41 -14.69
C LYS A 40 -11.31 2.54 -14.92
N GLY A 41 -11.27 1.25 -14.62
CA GLY A 41 -12.36 0.31 -14.93
C GLY A 41 -13.72 0.87 -14.50
N MET A 42 -14.63 1.07 -15.46
CA MET A 42 -15.99 1.58 -15.22
C MET A 42 -17.02 0.44 -15.20
N ASP A 43 -16.64 -0.75 -15.65
CA ASP A 43 -17.52 -1.89 -15.82
C ASP A 43 -17.48 -2.83 -14.61
N MET A 44 -18.63 -3.42 -14.29
CA MET A 44 -18.73 -4.43 -13.24
C MET A 44 -18.59 -5.83 -13.85
N VAL A 45 -17.76 -6.66 -13.23
CA VAL A 45 -17.64 -8.08 -13.54
C VAL A 45 -18.44 -8.86 -12.50
N ASP A 46 -19.28 -9.80 -12.95
CA ASP A 46 -19.99 -10.71 -12.05
C ASP A 46 -19.13 -11.93 -11.76
N LEU A 47 -18.71 -12.07 -10.49
CA LEU A 47 -17.93 -13.21 -9.99
C LEU A 47 -18.78 -14.14 -9.11
N ARG A 48 -20.11 -14.00 -9.13
CA ARG A 48 -21.01 -14.90 -8.40
C ARG A 48 -20.86 -16.33 -8.95
N GLY A 49 -20.61 -17.29 -8.05
CA GLY A 49 -20.37 -18.70 -8.39
C GLY A 49 -18.89 -19.08 -8.46
N GLU A 50 -17.98 -18.11 -8.42
CA GLU A 50 -16.54 -18.37 -8.34
C GLU A 50 -16.11 -18.56 -6.88
N ASP A 51 -16.10 -19.81 -6.43
CA ASP A 51 -15.71 -20.19 -5.06
C ASP A 51 -14.32 -19.65 -4.68
N ARG A 52 -13.40 -19.60 -5.66
CA ARG A 52 -12.05 -19.06 -5.45
C ARG A 52 -12.05 -17.57 -5.15
N ALA A 53 -12.91 -16.79 -5.81
CA ALA A 53 -13.03 -15.35 -5.56
C ALA A 53 -13.54 -15.09 -4.14
N ALA A 54 -14.52 -15.87 -3.68
CA ALA A 54 -15.05 -15.76 -2.31
C ALA A 54 -14.00 -16.12 -1.24
N GLN A 55 -13.19 -17.14 -1.48
CA GLN A 55 -12.08 -17.50 -0.58
C GLN A 55 -11.03 -16.38 -0.50
N LEU A 56 -10.61 -15.85 -1.64
CA LEU A 56 -9.61 -14.77 -1.69
C LEU A 56 -10.11 -13.49 -1.03
N ALA A 57 -11.40 -13.16 -1.19
CA ALA A 57 -12.00 -12.02 -0.51
C ALA A 57 -11.94 -12.14 1.02
N ARG A 58 -12.15 -13.36 1.56
CA ARG A 58 -12.02 -13.61 3.01
C ARG A 58 -10.58 -13.41 3.48
N VAL A 59 -9.62 -14.05 2.81
CA VAL A 59 -8.18 -13.91 3.14
C VAL A 59 -7.75 -12.44 3.14
N TYR A 60 -8.21 -11.66 2.17
CA TYR A 60 -7.94 -10.23 2.08
C TYR A 60 -8.53 -9.45 3.26
N LEU A 61 -9.80 -9.71 3.61
CA LEU A 61 -10.47 -9.03 4.72
C LEU A 61 -9.84 -9.37 6.08
N ASP A 62 -9.53 -10.65 6.31
CA ASP A 62 -8.86 -11.11 7.52
C ASP A 62 -7.48 -10.41 7.66
N GLY A 63 -6.71 -10.36 6.57
CA GLY A 63 -5.43 -9.65 6.55
C GLY A 63 -5.56 -8.15 6.80
N LEU A 64 -6.63 -7.51 6.34
CA LEU A 64 -6.91 -6.09 6.60
C LEU A 64 -7.22 -5.84 8.09
N GLU A 65 -7.93 -6.75 8.74
CA GLU A 65 -8.19 -6.69 10.18
C GLU A 65 -6.90 -6.86 10.99
N ASP A 66 -6.06 -7.82 10.61
CA ASP A 66 -4.75 -8.03 11.24
C ASP A 66 -3.82 -6.82 11.07
N GLU A 67 -3.78 -6.22 9.87
CA GLU A 67 -2.99 -5.02 9.62
C GLU A 67 -3.45 -3.85 10.51
N LYS A 68 -4.76 -3.68 10.64
CA LYS A 68 -5.36 -2.65 11.49
C LYS A 68 -5.04 -2.92 12.97
N ALA A 69 -5.20 -4.15 13.43
CA ALA A 69 -4.89 -4.55 14.80
C ALA A 69 -3.41 -4.31 15.13
N GLY A 70 -2.50 -4.75 14.26
CA GLY A 70 -1.06 -4.53 14.42
C GLY A 70 -0.67 -3.06 14.42
N ARG A 71 -1.34 -2.24 13.60
CA ARG A 71 -1.13 -0.78 13.58
C ARG A 71 -1.54 -0.11 14.89
N GLU A 72 -2.68 -0.48 15.44
CA GLU A 72 -3.15 0.06 16.74
C GLU A 72 -2.28 -0.44 17.89
N GLN A 73 -1.87 -1.71 17.89
CA GLN A 73 -0.92 -2.25 18.88
C GLN A 73 0.42 -1.51 18.84
N LYS A 74 0.98 -1.30 17.64
CA LYS A 74 2.22 -0.52 17.46
C LYS A 74 2.08 0.91 17.99
N LYS A 75 0.92 1.54 17.75
CA LYS A 75 0.65 2.91 18.20
C LYS A 75 0.52 2.98 19.72
N ALA A 76 -0.17 2.03 20.34
CA ALA A 76 -0.30 1.92 21.78
C ALA A 76 1.06 1.69 22.46
N ALA A 77 1.83 0.70 22.00
CA ALA A 77 3.18 0.42 22.51
C ALA A 77 4.11 1.63 22.36
N LEU A 78 4.05 2.34 21.23
CA LEU A 78 4.83 3.56 21.04
C LEU A 78 4.42 4.68 22.00
N ALA A 79 3.12 4.81 22.31
CA ALA A 79 2.66 5.78 23.29
C ALA A 79 3.19 5.45 24.68
N GLU A 80 3.13 4.18 25.11
CA GLU A 80 3.69 3.74 26.40
C GLU A 80 5.21 3.99 26.47
N LEU A 81 5.96 3.61 25.43
CA LEU A 81 7.40 3.85 25.37
C LEU A 81 7.73 5.35 25.41
N LYS A 82 6.93 6.21 24.78
CA LYS A 82 7.10 7.66 24.86
C LYS A 82 6.81 8.19 26.26
N THR A 83 5.78 7.68 26.93
CA THR A 83 5.47 8.06 28.31
C THR A 83 6.61 7.67 29.26
N MET A 84 7.23 6.50 29.07
CA MET A 84 8.41 6.08 29.84
C MET A 84 9.66 6.92 29.51
N LEU A 85 9.85 7.28 28.24
CA LEU A 85 11.01 8.05 27.79
C LEU A 85 10.95 9.54 28.21
N GLY A 86 9.76 10.12 28.27
CA GLY A 86 9.56 11.54 28.56
C GLY A 86 10.29 12.44 27.55
N ASP A 87 11.05 13.41 28.05
CA ASP A 87 11.83 14.35 27.25
C ASP A 87 13.24 13.84 26.89
N ALA A 88 13.59 12.63 27.30
CA ALA A 88 14.92 12.08 27.07
C ALA A 88 15.21 11.90 25.56
N ARG A 89 16.46 12.17 25.15
CA ARG A 89 16.94 12.00 23.77
C ARG A 89 17.02 10.53 23.33
N GLY A 90 16.96 9.61 24.29
CA GLY A 90 16.99 8.17 24.04
C GLY A 90 17.05 7.38 25.33
N ALA A 91 16.81 6.08 25.22
CA ALA A 91 16.90 5.12 26.32
C ALA A 91 17.52 3.81 25.84
N PHE A 92 18.28 3.17 26.73
CA PHE A 92 18.73 1.80 26.58
C PHE A 92 17.73 0.89 27.27
N MET A 93 17.40 -0.23 26.65
CA MET A 93 16.52 -1.25 27.19
C MET A 93 17.28 -2.58 27.24
N ASP A 94 16.74 -3.53 28.01
CA ASP A 94 17.25 -4.90 28.04
C ASP A 94 17.16 -5.53 26.63
N ASP A 95 17.87 -6.64 26.43
CA ASP A 95 17.99 -7.34 25.13
C ASP A 95 18.65 -6.52 24.00
N GLY A 96 19.36 -5.45 24.33
CA GLY A 96 20.16 -4.67 23.37
C GLY A 96 19.35 -3.66 22.54
N TYR A 97 18.09 -3.41 22.89
CA TYR A 97 17.29 -2.41 22.22
C TYR A 97 17.66 -0.98 22.65
N THR A 98 17.67 -0.04 21.68
CA THR A 98 17.93 1.38 21.95
C THR A 98 16.88 2.24 21.26
N ILE A 99 16.24 3.13 22.01
CA ILE A 99 15.33 4.16 21.47
C ILE A 99 16.12 5.45 21.29
N LYS A 100 15.96 6.10 20.12
CA LYS A 100 16.45 7.45 19.86
C LYS A 100 15.26 8.36 19.56
N ALA A 101 15.06 9.37 20.38
CA ALA A 101 14.08 10.42 20.16
C ALA A 101 14.78 11.67 19.63
N SER A 102 14.52 12.01 18.38
CA SER A 102 14.96 13.26 17.77
C SER A 102 13.89 14.33 18.00
N HIS A 103 14.19 15.32 18.82
CA HIS A 103 13.36 16.52 18.98
C HIS A 103 13.52 17.42 17.75
N ILE A 104 12.53 17.41 16.86
CA ILE A 104 12.46 18.35 15.74
C ILE A 104 11.79 19.63 16.27
N LYS A 105 12.51 20.76 16.25
CA LYS A 105 11.91 22.06 16.61
C LYS A 105 10.74 22.36 15.69
N PRO A 106 9.60 22.91 16.19
CA PRO A 106 8.51 23.32 15.33
C PRO A 106 9.02 24.40 14.37
N GLN A 107 9.04 24.07 13.08
CA GLN A 107 9.38 25.01 12.02
C GLN A 107 8.08 25.71 11.62
N ILE A 108 7.96 27.00 11.93
CA ILE A 108 6.85 27.83 11.44
C ILE A 108 7.01 27.89 9.92
N GLN A 109 6.19 27.16 9.16
CA GLN A 109 6.09 27.38 7.71
C GLN A 109 5.24 28.63 7.50
N GLU A 110 5.88 29.76 7.26
CA GLU A 110 5.21 30.92 6.66
C GLU A 110 4.71 30.49 5.27
N ARG A 111 3.39 30.32 5.13
CA ARG A 111 2.77 30.17 3.81
C ARG A 111 2.67 31.57 3.20
N ASP A 112 3.30 31.76 2.05
CA ASP A 112 3.12 32.99 1.27
C ASP A 112 1.63 33.26 1.02
N ALA A 113 1.26 34.53 1.16
CA ALA A 113 -0.08 35.02 0.91
C ALA A 113 -0.44 34.76 -0.57
N HIS A 114 -1.27 33.75 -0.82
CA HIS A 114 -1.78 33.46 -2.15
C HIS A 114 -3.20 34.03 -2.29
N TRP A 115 -3.37 34.84 -3.33
CA TRP A 115 -4.66 35.39 -3.73
C TRP A 115 -5.61 34.25 -4.13
N ARG A 116 -6.77 34.14 -3.46
CA ARG A 116 -7.87 33.26 -3.90
C ARG A 116 -9.00 34.12 -4.41
N PHE A 117 -9.27 34.08 -5.72
CA PHE A 117 -10.54 34.56 -6.26
C PHE A 117 -11.54 33.40 -6.30
N ALA A 118 -12.78 33.67 -5.92
CA ALA A 118 -13.91 32.79 -6.14
C ALA A 118 -14.96 33.57 -6.92
N ILE A 119 -15.23 33.15 -8.16
CA ILE A 119 -16.33 33.69 -8.97
C ILE A 119 -17.57 32.87 -8.63
N ARG A 120 -18.60 33.52 -8.07
CA ARG A 120 -19.90 32.91 -7.83
C ARG A 120 -20.92 33.41 -8.85
N LYS A 121 -21.75 32.51 -9.38
CA LYS A 121 -22.87 32.84 -10.27
C LYS A 121 -23.99 33.47 -9.43
N SER A 122 -24.42 34.70 -9.74
CA SER A 122 -25.65 35.24 -9.17
C SER A 122 -26.84 34.46 -9.75
N LYS A 123 -27.81 34.10 -8.90
CA LYS A 123 -29.14 33.75 -9.40
C LYS A 123 -29.80 35.05 -9.86
N GLY A 124 -30.35 35.02 -11.07
CA GLY A 124 -31.02 36.15 -11.73
C GLY A 124 -32.24 36.68 -10.95
N PRO A 125 -32.92 37.68 -11.51
CA PRO A 125 -33.52 38.79 -10.78
C PRO A 125 -34.73 38.35 -9.94
N ILE A 126 -34.87 38.99 -8.78
CA ILE A 126 -36.16 39.10 -8.09
C ILE A 126 -36.86 40.28 -8.74
N ILE A 127 -38.10 40.04 -9.19
CA ILE A 127 -39.02 40.95 -9.89
C ILE A 127 -39.11 42.30 -9.17
#